data_AF-A0A158PNH3-F1
#
_entry.id   AF-A0A158PNH3-F1
#
_cell.length_a   1.000
_cell.length_b   1.000
_cell.length_c   1.000
_cell.angle_alpha   90.00
_cell.angle_beta   90.00
_cell.angle_gamma   90.00
#
_symmetry.space_group_name_H-M   'P 1'
#
loop_
_entity.id
_entity.type
_entity.pdbx_description
1 polymer ?
#
loop_
_entity_poly.entity_id
_entity_poly.type
_entity_poly.pdbx_seq_one_letter_code
_entity_poly.pdbx_strand_id
1 'polypeptide(L)'
;MVSADDRKQNDIIVLVTSRSYDIRAVDESNVKFLADPQRITVALSRASHGLLIIADFPMLLKYGTWQAYLRHATQETPIVNSNYTTAIFDENLKCWNATIKYFTDVFTSAMNGYVSTQVNIVNWYAQHGLQPVPKNIIIQDSLRRMQTYEPPDIVDQQGIINDHLTSTLVETLIDAAEELAIERPKPSTQYCPYGCEKSWNLWMWLTIASFGFSGVTIVTLLCLSRRMDILDRGSDEIEAIEDSKERQCCSLLDMFSMST
;
A
#
# COMPACT_ATOMS: atom_id res chain seq x y z
N MET A 1 -9.08 31.13 -31.98
CA MET A 1 -10.00 31.43 -33.09
C MET A 1 -10.01 30.22 -34.02
N VAL A 2 -10.96 29.29 -33.82
CA VAL A 2 -11.13 28.14 -34.72
C VAL A 2 -12.12 28.60 -35.78
N SER A 3 -11.59 29.17 -36.86
CA SER A 3 -12.40 29.51 -38.04
C SER A 3 -12.60 28.23 -38.85
N ALA A 4 -13.81 28.06 -39.39
CA ALA A 4 -14.26 26.88 -40.09
C ALA A 4 -13.42 26.59 -41.35
N ASP A 5 -12.38 25.77 -41.20
CA ASP A 5 -11.75 25.05 -42.32
C ASP A 5 -12.15 23.58 -42.19
N ASP A 6 -13.26 23.26 -42.84
CA ASP A 6 -14.01 22.03 -42.61
C ASP A 6 -13.46 20.92 -43.51
N ARG A 7 -12.70 19.99 -42.89
CA ARG A 7 -12.20 18.68 -43.38
C ARG A 7 -10.70 18.52 -43.69
N LYS A 8 -9.81 19.32 -43.11
CA LYS A 8 -8.38 18.95 -43.06
C LYS A 8 -8.05 18.28 -41.74
N GLN A 9 -7.62 17.01 -41.80
CA GLN A 9 -7.00 16.31 -40.68
C GLN A 9 -5.52 16.67 -40.69
N ASN A 10 -4.96 17.03 -39.53
CA ASN A 10 -3.55 17.42 -39.41
C ASN A 10 -2.83 16.38 -38.56
N ASP A 11 -1.57 16.09 -38.90
CA ASP A 11 -0.76 15.12 -38.17
C ASP A 11 -0.54 15.53 -36.71
N ILE A 12 -0.19 16.79 -36.50
CA ILE A 12 0.06 17.36 -35.19
C ILE A 12 -0.80 18.60 -35.00
N ILE A 13 -1.44 18.72 -33.85
CA ILE A 13 -2.20 19.90 -33.46
C ILE A 13 -1.65 20.48 -32.18
N VAL A 14 -1.43 21.79 -32.20
CA VAL A 14 -1.13 22.57 -31.01
C VAL A 14 -2.36 23.38 -30.65
N LEU A 15 -3.04 22.97 -29.58
CA LEU A 15 -4.19 23.65 -29.03
C LEU A 15 -3.74 24.63 -27.95
N VAL A 16 -3.74 25.92 -28.29
CA VAL A 16 -3.38 26.99 -27.34
C VAL A 16 -4.64 27.64 -26.80
N THR A 17 -4.87 27.56 -25.48
CA THR A 17 -5.93 28.32 -24.84
C THR A 17 -5.37 29.68 -24.46
N SER A 18 -5.68 30.70 -25.26
CA SER A 18 -5.13 32.06 -25.10
C SER A 18 -5.67 32.83 -23.88
N ARG A 19 -6.28 32.15 -22.90
CA ARG A 19 -6.91 32.77 -21.73
C ARG A 19 -6.27 32.18 -20.48
N SER A 20 -5.87 33.07 -19.59
CA SER A 20 -5.51 32.74 -18.22
C SER A 20 -6.63 33.20 -17.30
N TYR A 21 -6.82 32.48 -16.21
CA TYR A 21 -7.83 32.77 -15.21
C TYR A 21 -7.51 34.08 -14.48
N ASP A 22 -8.22 35.17 -14.83
CA ASP A 22 -8.25 36.37 -14.00
C ASP A 22 -9.46 36.28 -13.06
N ILE A 23 -9.19 36.14 -11.76
CA ILE A 23 -10.19 36.08 -10.68
C ILE A 23 -11.12 37.32 -10.72
N ARG A 24 -10.68 38.42 -11.34
CA ARG A 24 -11.41 39.69 -11.40
C ARG A 24 -12.29 39.88 -12.63
N ALA A 25 -12.15 39.03 -13.65
CA ALA A 25 -12.95 39.10 -14.87
C ALA A 25 -14.26 38.29 -14.70
N VAL A 26 -15.31 38.94 -14.22
CA VAL A 26 -16.65 38.35 -13.96
C VAL A 26 -17.44 38.06 -15.26
N ASP A 27 -16.87 38.35 -16.43
CA ASP A 27 -17.59 38.25 -17.70
C ASP A 27 -17.47 36.86 -18.34
N GLU A 28 -18.26 35.91 -17.83
CA GLU A 28 -18.39 34.54 -18.35
C GLU A 28 -18.84 34.49 -19.82
N SER A 29 -19.40 35.60 -20.35
CA SER A 29 -19.95 35.66 -21.70
C SER A 29 -18.91 35.47 -22.82
N ASN A 30 -17.62 35.64 -22.51
CA ASN A 30 -16.52 35.55 -23.47
C ASN A 30 -15.80 34.18 -23.52
N VAL A 31 -16.21 33.21 -22.69
CA VAL A 31 -15.56 31.88 -22.61
C VAL A 31 -16.31 30.80 -23.43
N LYS A 32 -17.27 31.22 -24.26
CA LYS A 32 -18.19 30.34 -25.02
C LYS A 32 -17.49 29.20 -25.78
N PHE A 33 -16.26 29.41 -26.28
CA PHE A 33 -15.53 28.35 -26.97
C PHE A 33 -15.09 27.21 -26.03
N LEU A 34 -14.57 27.53 -24.85
CA LEU A 34 -14.05 26.54 -23.90
C LEU A 34 -15.15 25.89 -23.06
N ALA A 35 -16.34 26.49 -23.03
CA ALA A 35 -17.51 25.96 -22.36
C ALA A 35 -18.38 25.05 -23.24
N ASP A 36 -18.25 25.14 -24.57
CA ASP A 36 -19.07 24.39 -25.53
C ASP A 36 -18.48 22.99 -25.79
N PRO A 37 -19.15 21.90 -25.33
CA PRO A 37 -18.64 20.54 -25.47
C PRO A 37 -18.43 20.10 -26.93
N GLN A 38 -19.23 20.63 -27.86
CA GLN A 38 -19.12 20.27 -29.28
C GLN A 38 -17.82 20.83 -29.86
N ARG A 39 -17.47 22.07 -29.53
CA ARG A 39 -16.24 22.72 -29.99
C ARG A 39 -15.00 22.07 -29.43
N ILE A 40 -15.03 21.66 -28.15
CA ILE A 40 -13.94 20.91 -27.52
C ILE A 40 -13.74 19.58 -28.24
N THR A 41 -14.81 18.81 -28.45
CA THR A 41 -14.74 17.51 -29.12
C THR A 41 -14.18 17.64 -30.53
N VAL A 42 -14.63 18.64 -31.30
CA VAL A 42 -14.08 18.94 -32.62
C VAL A 42 -12.60 19.33 -32.54
N ALA A 43 -12.19 20.15 -31.59
CA ALA A 43 -10.77 20.53 -31.45
C ALA A 43 -9.86 19.33 -31.13
N LEU A 44 -10.29 18.47 -30.20
CA LEU A 44 -9.53 17.31 -29.74
C LEU A 44 -9.43 16.19 -30.80
N SER A 45 -10.46 16.03 -31.64
CA SER A 45 -10.52 14.99 -32.67
C SER A 45 -9.77 15.30 -33.96
N ARG A 46 -9.19 16.50 -34.10
CA ARG A 46 -8.53 16.93 -35.34
C ARG A 46 -7.10 16.39 -35.49
N ALA A 47 -6.47 15.95 -34.39
CA ALA A 47 -5.13 15.41 -34.39
C ALA A 47 -5.15 13.92 -34.77
N SER A 48 -4.32 13.50 -35.72
CA SER A 48 -4.14 12.07 -36.04
C SER A 48 -2.98 11.44 -35.29
N HIS A 49 -1.84 12.14 -35.16
CA HIS A 49 -0.62 11.59 -34.55
C HIS A 49 -0.25 12.24 -33.22
N GLY A 50 -0.52 13.53 -33.04
CA GLY A 50 -0.13 14.22 -31.82
C GLY A 50 -0.97 15.44 -31.47
N LEU A 51 -1.28 15.61 -30.19
CA LEU A 51 -2.00 16.76 -29.66
C LEU A 51 -1.19 17.36 -28.51
N LEU A 52 -0.77 18.62 -28.68
CA LEU A 52 -0.13 19.41 -27.65
C LEU A 52 -1.12 20.47 -27.15
N ILE A 53 -1.42 20.47 -25.85
CA ILE A 53 -2.32 21.46 -25.24
C ILE A 53 -1.51 22.41 -24.37
N ILE A 54 -1.56 23.70 -24.68
CA ILE A 54 -0.95 24.76 -23.89
C ILE A 54 -2.08 25.55 -23.24
N ALA A 55 -2.28 25.37 -21.93
CA ALA A 55 -3.43 25.91 -21.25
C ALA A 55 -3.21 26.23 -19.76
N ASP A 56 -4.08 27.07 -19.23
CA ASP A 56 -4.28 27.30 -17.80
C ASP A 56 -5.21 26.21 -17.24
N PHE A 57 -4.62 25.15 -16.68
CA PHE A 57 -5.35 23.97 -16.20
C PHE A 57 -6.44 24.30 -15.16
N PRO A 58 -6.20 25.14 -14.14
CA PRO A 58 -7.24 25.62 -13.24
C PRO A 58 -8.48 26.18 -13.95
N MET A 59 -8.30 26.90 -15.05
CA MET A 59 -9.42 27.42 -15.84
C MET A 59 -10.20 26.30 -16.54
N LEU A 60 -9.49 25.34 -17.15
CA LEU A 60 -10.12 24.23 -17.87
C LEU A 60 -10.90 23.30 -16.95
N LEU A 61 -10.39 23.04 -15.74
CA LEU A 61 -11.03 22.16 -14.76
C LEU A 61 -12.39 22.66 -14.27
N LYS A 62 -12.78 23.91 -14.55
CA LYS A 62 -14.12 24.42 -14.28
C LYS A 62 -15.20 23.80 -15.17
N TYR A 63 -14.83 23.25 -16.32
CA TYR A 63 -15.75 22.69 -17.29
C TYR A 63 -15.71 21.16 -17.25
N GLY A 64 -16.87 20.52 -17.04
CA GLY A 64 -16.95 19.07 -16.87
C GLY A 64 -16.35 18.26 -18.03
N THR A 65 -16.49 18.75 -19.27
CA THR A 65 -15.90 18.09 -20.46
C THR A 65 -14.38 18.09 -20.41
N TRP A 66 -13.77 19.22 -20.05
CA TRP A 66 -12.32 19.33 -19.89
C TRP A 66 -11.82 18.50 -18.72
N GLN A 67 -12.53 18.49 -17.60
CA GLN A 67 -12.19 17.65 -16.45
C GLN A 67 -12.20 16.16 -16.81
N ALA A 68 -13.22 15.70 -17.54
CA ALA A 68 -13.30 14.32 -18.00
C ALA A 68 -12.15 13.98 -18.95
N TYR A 69 -11.88 14.84 -19.94
CA TYR A 69 -10.76 14.65 -20.87
C TYR A 69 -9.42 14.62 -20.16
N LEU A 70 -9.12 15.62 -19.32
CA LEU A 70 -7.86 15.73 -18.59
C LEU A 70 -7.64 14.52 -17.69
N ARG A 71 -8.68 14.05 -16.98
CA ARG A 71 -8.57 12.85 -16.13
C ARG A 71 -8.08 11.62 -16.90
N HIS A 72 -8.51 11.45 -18.15
CA HIS A 72 -8.05 10.34 -19.01
C HIS A 72 -6.69 10.64 -19.63
N ALA A 73 -6.48 11.84 -20.14
CA ALA A 73 -5.23 12.23 -20.80
C ALA A 73 -4.04 12.15 -19.84
N THR A 74 -4.20 12.55 -18.58
CA THR A 74 -3.10 12.59 -17.60
C THR A 74 -2.68 11.22 -17.07
N GLN A 75 -3.41 10.15 -17.43
CA GLN A 75 -2.98 8.78 -17.14
C GLN A 75 -1.85 8.35 -18.08
N GLU A 76 -1.87 8.85 -19.32
CA GLU A 76 -0.97 8.42 -20.40
C GLU A 76 0.02 9.52 -20.81
N THR A 77 -0.28 10.79 -20.49
CA THR A 77 0.52 11.94 -20.94
C THR A 77 1.02 12.79 -19.76
N PRO A 78 2.33 13.12 -19.73
CA PRO A 78 2.89 13.92 -18.66
C PRO A 78 2.43 15.38 -18.77
N ILE A 79 1.98 15.96 -17.65
CA ILE A 79 1.72 17.40 -17.56
C ILE A 79 3.03 18.12 -17.28
N VAL A 80 3.46 18.93 -18.24
CA VAL A 80 4.62 19.81 -18.08
C VAL A 80 4.18 21.15 -17.51
N ASN A 81 4.58 21.44 -16.27
CA ASN A 81 4.37 22.74 -15.63
C ASN A 81 5.70 23.51 -15.46
N SER A 82 5.65 24.73 -14.93
CA SER A 82 6.86 25.54 -14.67
C SER A 82 7.85 24.85 -13.73
N ASN A 83 7.36 24.00 -12.81
CA ASN A 83 8.23 23.27 -11.89
C ASN A 83 9.02 22.19 -12.64
N TYR A 84 8.40 21.52 -13.62
CA TYR A 84 9.08 20.56 -14.50
C TYR A 84 10.17 21.24 -15.33
N THR A 85 9.90 22.40 -15.92
CA THR A 85 10.92 23.15 -16.69
C THR A 85 12.05 23.63 -15.78
N THR A 86 11.75 24.08 -14.56
CA THR A 86 12.77 24.51 -13.59
C THR A 86 13.61 23.34 -13.08
N ALA A 87 13.03 22.15 -12.95
CA ALA A 87 13.75 20.94 -12.55
C ALA A 87 14.68 20.39 -13.65
N ILE A 88 14.26 20.49 -14.92
CA ILE A 88 15.08 20.04 -16.07
C ILE A 88 16.17 21.04 -16.41
N PHE A 89 15.87 22.34 -16.34
CA PHE A 89 16.81 23.41 -16.67
C PHE A 89 17.39 24.07 -15.42
N ASP A 90 17.70 23.27 -14.39
CA ASP A 90 18.36 23.77 -13.19
C ASP A 90 19.80 24.22 -13.52
N GLU A 91 19.95 25.52 -13.79
CA GLU A 91 21.22 26.16 -14.19
C GLU A 91 22.38 25.85 -13.24
N ASN A 92 22.10 25.55 -11.96
CA ASN A 92 23.09 25.36 -10.92
C ASN A 92 23.19 23.90 -10.43
N LEU A 93 22.54 22.94 -11.10
CA LEU A 93 22.53 21.51 -10.72
C LEU A 93 22.11 21.25 -9.27
N LYS A 94 21.43 22.19 -8.61
CA LYS A 94 21.14 22.12 -7.17
C LYS A 94 20.22 20.95 -6.84
N CYS A 95 19.21 20.74 -7.68
CA CYS A 95 18.26 19.63 -7.63
C CYS A 95 18.95 18.29 -7.89
N TRP A 96 19.83 18.22 -8.89
CA TRP A 96 20.61 17.02 -9.18
C TRP A 96 21.57 16.67 -8.05
N ASN A 97 22.26 17.65 -7.48
CA ASN A 97 23.14 17.45 -6.33
C ASN A 97 22.37 16.96 -5.10
N ALA A 98 21.19 17.51 -4.82
CA ALA A 98 20.34 17.05 -3.73
C ALA A 98 19.85 15.61 -3.96
N THR A 99 19.47 15.29 -5.20
CA THR A 99 19.04 13.94 -5.61
C THR A 99 20.17 12.92 -5.47
N ILE A 100 21.37 13.25 -5.98
CA ILE A 100 22.57 12.40 -5.85
C ILE A 100 22.91 12.19 -4.38
N LYS A 101 22.84 13.24 -3.55
CA LYS A 101 23.06 13.12 -2.11
C LYS A 101 22.09 12.13 -1.47
N TYR A 102 20.80 12.25 -1.77
CA TYR A 102 19.78 11.33 -1.25
C TYR A 102 20.09 9.88 -1.62
N PHE A 103 20.36 9.59 -2.90
CA PHE A 103 20.68 8.23 -3.34
C PHE A 103 21.99 7.71 -2.74
N THR A 104 23.00 8.57 -2.58
CA THR A 104 24.27 8.21 -1.93
C THR A 104 24.05 7.82 -0.48
N ASP A 105 23.25 8.60 0.26
CA ASP A 105 22.94 8.33 1.67
C ASP A 105 22.17 7.00 1.82
N VAL A 106 21.18 6.75 0.96
CA VAL A 106 20.39 5.50 0.94
C VAL A 106 21.25 4.30 0.56
N PHE A 107 22.05 4.40 -0.49
CA PHE A 107 22.91 3.32 -0.97
C PHE A 107 23.98 2.95 0.07
N THR A 108 24.61 3.96 0.68
CA THR A 108 25.58 3.76 1.77
C THR A 108 24.94 3.10 2.98
N SER A 109 23.73 3.51 3.35
CA SER A 109 22.97 2.88 4.45
C SER A 109 22.67 1.40 4.17
N ALA A 110 22.23 1.09 2.94
CA ALA A 110 21.97 -0.30 2.53
C ALA A 110 23.23 -1.17 2.56
N MET A 111 24.35 -0.67 2.03
CA MET A 111 25.64 -1.36 2.06
C MET A 111 26.12 -1.60 3.50
N ASN A 112 26.04 -0.58 4.37
CA ASN A 112 26.38 -0.72 5.79
C ASN A 112 25.50 -1.76 6.49
N GLY A 113 24.20 -1.80 6.17
CA GLY A 113 23.29 -2.81 6.68
C GLY A 113 23.68 -4.23 6.23
N TYR A 114 24.07 -4.39 4.97
CA TYR A 114 24.57 -5.67 4.45
C TYR A 114 25.85 -6.11 5.17
N VAL A 115 26.87 -5.25 5.24
CA VAL A 115 28.15 -5.53 5.93
C VAL A 115 27.93 -5.89 7.39
N SER A 116 27.12 -5.10 8.10
CA SER A 116 26.75 -5.35 9.50
C SER A 116 26.07 -6.71 9.70
N THR A 117 25.20 -7.10 8.75
CA THR A 117 24.56 -8.43 8.77
C THR A 117 25.59 -9.55 8.59
N GLN A 118 26.53 -9.40 7.66
CA GLN A 118 27.60 -10.39 7.45
C GLN A 118 28.52 -10.50 8.68
N VAL A 119 28.92 -9.37 9.28
CA VAL A 119 29.68 -9.34 10.55
C VAL A 119 28.94 -10.09 11.66
N ASN A 120 27.62 -9.87 11.78
CA ASN A 120 26.80 -10.55 12.79
C ASN A 120 26.72 -12.06 12.55
N ILE A 121 26.63 -12.51 11.29
CA ILE A 121 26.69 -13.94 10.94
C ILE A 121 28.03 -14.52 11.36
N VAL A 122 29.15 -13.92 10.98
CA VAL A 122 30.50 -14.40 11.33
C VAL A 122 30.67 -14.48 12.85
N ASN A 123 30.30 -13.43 13.57
CA ASN A 123 30.37 -13.39 15.02
C ASN A 123 29.49 -14.46 15.68
N TRP A 124 28.29 -14.73 15.14
CA TRP A 124 27.41 -15.78 15.64
C TRP A 124 28.04 -17.18 15.48
N TYR A 125 28.64 -17.48 14.33
CA TYR A 125 29.35 -18.75 14.11
C TYR A 125 30.50 -18.93 15.09
N ALA A 126 31.31 -17.88 15.28
CA ALA A 126 32.42 -17.87 16.22
C ALA A 126 31.96 -18.12 17.67
N GLN A 127 30.87 -17.48 18.11
CA GLN A 127 30.30 -17.66 19.45
C GLN A 127 29.81 -19.09 19.72
N HIS A 128 29.37 -19.80 18.69
CA HIS A 128 28.84 -21.16 18.80
C HIS A 128 29.89 -22.25 18.48
N GLY A 129 31.17 -21.86 18.30
CA GLY A 129 32.25 -22.80 17.99
C GLY A 129 32.10 -23.49 16.64
N LEU A 130 31.34 -22.89 15.72
CA LEU A 130 31.12 -23.41 14.37
C LEU A 130 32.19 -22.89 13.41
N GLN A 131 32.51 -23.68 12.39
CA GLN A 131 33.41 -23.24 11.32
C GLN A 131 32.73 -22.14 10.49
N PRO A 132 33.43 -21.02 10.19
CA PRO A 132 32.86 -19.95 9.38
C PRO A 132 32.50 -20.45 7.99
N VAL A 133 31.42 -19.89 7.42
CA VAL A 133 30.99 -20.23 6.06
C VAL A 133 32.08 -19.77 5.08
N PRO A 134 32.50 -20.61 4.12
CA PRO A 134 33.49 -20.22 3.13
C PRO A 134 33.04 -18.99 2.32
N LYS A 135 33.93 -18.00 2.17
CA LYS A 135 33.69 -16.72 1.48
C LYS A 135 33.05 -16.89 0.09
N ASN A 136 33.54 -17.84 -0.69
CA ASN A 136 33.04 -18.12 -2.04
C ASN A 136 31.56 -18.51 -2.06
N ILE A 137 31.08 -19.21 -1.02
CA ILE A 137 29.66 -19.59 -0.90
C ILE A 137 28.81 -18.35 -0.60
N ILE A 138 29.29 -17.45 0.25
CA ILE A 138 28.58 -16.21 0.59
C ILE A 138 28.47 -15.29 -0.63
N ILE A 139 29.56 -15.15 -1.41
CA ILE A 139 29.56 -14.39 -2.66
C ILE A 139 28.54 -14.96 -3.65
N GLN A 140 28.60 -16.27 -3.91
CA GLN A 140 27.68 -16.93 -4.85
C GLN A 140 26.21 -16.81 -4.41
N ASP A 141 25.94 -16.98 -3.11
CA ASP A 141 24.57 -16.84 -2.59
C ASP A 141 24.05 -15.41 -2.75
N SER A 142 24.90 -14.42 -2.47
CA SER A 142 24.54 -13.00 -2.59
C SER A 142 24.28 -12.61 -4.05
N LEU A 143 25.16 -13.02 -4.97
CA LEU A 143 24.99 -12.81 -6.41
C LEU A 143 23.69 -13.41 -6.91
N ARG A 144 23.42 -14.67 -6.55
CA ARG A 144 22.19 -15.36 -6.93
C ARG A 144 20.94 -14.62 -6.45
N ARG A 145 20.93 -14.11 -5.23
CA ARG A 145 19.79 -13.33 -4.68
C ARG A 145 19.61 -12.00 -5.40
N MET A 146 20.69 -11.30 -5.72
CA MET A 146 20.63 -10.05 -6.47
C MET A 146 20.10 -10.26 -7.89
N GLN A 147 20.53 -11.34 -8.56
CA GLN A 147 20.05 -11.70 -9.90
C GLN A 147 18.59 -12.16 -9.94
N THR A 148 18.05 -12.65 -8.82
CA THR A 148 16.64 -13.11 -8.76
C THR A 148 15.66 -11.94 -8.62
N TYR A 149 16.12 -10.76 -8.22
CA TYR A 149 15.26 -9.61 -7.98
C TYR A 149 15.21 -8.70 -9.22
N GLU A 150 14.13 -8.81 -9.99
CA GLU A 150 13.80 -7.85 -11.05
C GLU A 150 12.87 -6.77 -10.50
N PRO A 151 13.31 -5.50 -10.42
CA PRO A 151 12.42 -4.41 -10.02
C PRO A 151 11.32 -4.20 -11.08
N PRO A 152 10.04 -4.08 -10.66
CA PRO A 152 8.89 -4.09 -11.59
C PRO A 152 8.87 -2.94 -12.60
N ASP A 153 9.57 -1.84 -12.32
CA ASP A 153 9.44 -0.58 -13.08
C ASP A 153 10.78 -0.04 -13.62
N ILE A 154 11.87 -0.83 -13.53
CA ILE A 154 13.21 -0.39 -13.98
C ILE A 154 13.77 -1.41 -14.97
N VAL A 155 13.55 -1.15 -16.26
CA VAL A 155 14.20 -1.91 -17.34
C VAL A 155 15.57 -1.29 -17.58
N ASP A 156 16.65 -1.98 -17.18
CA ASP A 156 18.02 -1.58 -17.50
C ASP A 156 18.31 -1.83 -18.99
N GLN A 157 17.74 -0.99 -19.86
CA GLN A 157 17.90 -1.09 -21.31
C GLN A 157 19.34 -0.90 -21.78
N GLN A 158 20.19 -0.31 -20.94
CA GLN A 158 21.57 0.05 -21.26
C GLN A 158 22.61 -0.91 -20.65
N GLY A 159 22.18 -1.86 -19.81
CA GLY A 159 23.08 -2.78 -19.12
C GLY A 159 24.07 -2.04 -18.21
N ILE A 160 23.62 -0.95 -17.59
CA ILE A 160 24.44 -0.14 -16.67
C ILE A 160 24.91 -1.00 -15.50
N ILE A 161 24.02 -1.88 -15.01
CA ILE A 161 24.35 -2.87 -13.99
C ILE A 161 24.74 -4.16 -14.70
N ASN A 162 26.05 -4.44 -14.75
CA ASN A 162 26.58 -5.69 -15.29
C ASN A 162 27.04 -6.65 -14.18
N ASP A 163 27.23 -7.92 -14.54
CA ASP A 163 27.66 -8.96 -13.63
C ASP A 163 29.03 -8.67 -12.99
N HIS A 164 29.93 -8.00 -13.72
CA HIS A 164 31.26 -7.65 -13.22
C HIS A 164 31.21 -6.59 -12.10
N LEU A 165 30.39 -5.57 -12.27
CA LEU A 165 30.16 -4.54 -11.25
C LEU A 165 29.53 -5.16 -10.00
N THR A 166 28.52 -6.02 -10.20
CA THR A 166 27.79 -6.67 -9.11
C THR A 166 28.69 -7.62 -8.32
N SER A 167 29.51 -8.44 -9.01
CA SER A 167 30.49 -9.32 -8.38
C SER A 167 31.55 -8.55 -7.61
N THR A 168 32.16 -7.53 -8.23
CA THR A 168 33.16 -6.68 -7.56
C THR A 168 32.61 -6.02 -6.30
N LEU A 169 31.37 -5.50 -6.37
CA LEU A 169 30.71 -4.87 -5.23
C LEU A 169 30.49 -5.88 -4.10
N VAL A 170 29.90 -7.04 -4.39
CA VAL A 170 29.62 -8.09 -3.39
C VAL A 170 30.91 -8.58 -2.74
N GLU A 171 31.95 -8.84 -3.54
CA GLU A 171 33.27 -9.26 -3.05
C GLU A 171 33.85 -8.22 -2.08
N THR A 172 33.85 -6.94 -2.47
CA THR A 172 34.37 -5.84 -1.65
C THR A 172 33.61 -5.70 -0.34
N LEU A 173 32.28 -5.82 -0.35
CA LEU A 173 31.47 -5.73 0.86
C LEU A 173 31.70 -6.91 1.81
N ILE A 174 31.92 -8.11 1.28
CA ILE A 174 32.22 -9.29 2.11
C ILE A 174 33.63 -9.19 2.68
N ASP A 175 34.62 -8.71 1.92
CA ASP A 175 35.97 -8.44 2.42
C ASP A 175 35.94 -7.45 3.58
N ALA A 176 35.22 -6.34 3.43
CA ALA A 176 35.05 -5.37 4.50
C ALA A 176 34.36 -5.98 5.74
N ALA A 177 33.41 -6.90 5.55
CA ALA A 177 32.76 -7.58 6.66
C ALA A 177 33.69 -8.54 7.41
N GLU A 178 34.52 -9.30 6.71
CA GLU A 178 35.49 -10.21 7.32
C GLU A 178 36.54 -9.43 8.14
N GLU A 179 37.08 -8.34 7.58
CA GLU A 179 38.03 -7.47 8.26
C GLU A 179 37.42 -6.86 9.54
N LEU A 180 36.19 -6.34 9.45
CA LEU A 180 35.48 -5.77 10.60
C LEU A 180 35.13 -6.80 11.67
N ALA A 181 34.82 -8.05 11.29
CA ALA A 181 34.54 -9.11 12.25
C ALA A 181 35.80 -9.48 13.07
N ILE A 182 36.98 -9.44 12.45
CA ILE A 182 38.26 -9.68 13.13
C ILE A 182 38.59 -8.52 14.07
N GLU A 183 38.46 -7.27 13.61
CA GLU A 183 38.79 -6.09 14.41
C GLU A 183 37.80 -5.85 15.57
N ARG A 184 36.52 -6.17 15.35
CA ARG A 184 35.41 -5.89 16.27
C ARG A 184 34.54 -7.14 16.46
N PRO A 185 34.96 -8.10 17.29
CA PRO A 185 34.23 -9.36 17.51
C PRO A 185 32.92 -9.20 18.29
N LYS A 186 32.54 -7.97 18.65
CA LYS A 186 31.27 -7.71 19.32
C LYS A 186 30.16 -7.65 18.28
N PRO A 187 29.03 -8.37 18.49
CA PRO A 187 27.90 -8.31 17.57
C PRO A 187 27.42 -6.86 17.47
N SER A 188 27.16 -6.42 16.24
CA SER A 188 26.50 -5.16 16.00
C SER A 188 25.10 -5.24 16.65
N THR A 189 24.67 -4.15 17.28
CA THR A 189 23.34 -4.06 17.93
C THR A 189 22.18 -4.07 16.93
N GLN A 190 22.45 -4.34 15.65
CA GLN A 190 21.46 -4.37 14.61
C GLN A 190 20.66 -5.67 14.73
N TYR A 191 19.49 -5.56 15.36
CA TYR A 191 18.51 -6.64 15.42
C TYR A 191 18.19 -7.13 14.01
N CYS A 192 18.09 -8.46 13.86
CA CYS A 192 17.64 -9.06 12.62
C CYS A 192 16.28 -8.44 12.27
N PRO A 193 16.08 -7.90 11.05
CA PRO A 193 14.82 -7.26 10.70
C PRO A 193 13.66 -8.23 10.92
N TYR A 194 12.64 -7.75 11.64
CA TYR A 194 11.41 -8.50 11.92
C TYR A 194 10.84 -9.04 10.59
N GLY A 195 10.78 -10.36 10.45
CA GLY A 195 10.34 -11.05 9.22
C GLY A 195 11.30 -12.12 8.67
N CYS A 196 12.57 -12.14 9.09
CA CYS A 196 13.49 -13.25 8.80
C CYS A 196 13.39 -14.40 9.82
N GLU A 197 12.67 -14.21 10.91
CA GLU A 197 12.32 -15.27 11.84
C GLU A 197 11.39 -16.24 11.11
N LYS A 198 11.89 -17.46 10.87
CA LYS A 198 11.11 -18.59 10.33
C LYS A 198 9.71 -18.54 10.94
N SER A 199 8.65 -18.38 10.13
CA SER A 199 7.29 -18.37 10.67
C SER A 199 7.11 -19.69 11.42
N TRP A 200 7.02 -19.64 12.75
CA TRP A 200 6.69 -20.82 13.53
C TRP A 200 5.20 -21.08 13.32
N ASN A 201 4.87 -21.66 12.16
CA ASN A 201 3.52 -22.08 11.79
C ASN A 201 2.86 -22.89 12.92
N LEU A 202 3.66 -23.62 13.72
CA LEU A 202 3.19 -24.34 14.90
C LEU A 202 2.47 -23.43 15.92
N TRP A 203 3.04 -22.27 16.27
CA TRP A 203 2.42 -21.34 17.23
C TRP A 203 1.16 -20.70 16.67
N MET A 204 1.15 -20.38 15.37
CA MET A 204 -0.03 -19.86 14.68
C MET A 204 -1.17 -20.91 14.66
N TRP A 205 -0.86 -22.18 14.41
CA TRP A 205 -1.86 -23.25 14.48
C TRP A 205 -2.34 -23.51 15.92
N LEU A 206 -1.45 -23.41 16.90
CA LEU A 206 -1.82 -23.53 18.32
C LEU A 206 -2.74 -22.40 18.79
N THR A 207 -2.50 -21.16 18.35
CA THR A 207 -3.39 -20.04 18.68
C THR A 207 -4.76 -20.19 18.00
N ILE A 208 -4.81 -20.59 16.72
CA ILE A 208 -6.06 -20.88 16.03
C ILE A 208 -6.84 -22.01 16.73
N ALA A 209 -6.17 -23.10 17.12
CA ALA A 209 -6.78 -24.20 17.85
C ALA A 209 -7.30 -23.77 19.24
N SER A 210 -6.55 -22.93 19.95
CA SER A 210 -6.97 -22.37 21.24
C SER A 210 -8.21 -21.50 21.12
N PHE A 211 -8.27 -20.62 20.11
CA PHE A 211 -9.47 -19.82 19.83
C PHE A 211 -10.66 -20.71 19.48
N GLY A 212 -10.46 -21.76 18.67
CA GLY A 212 -11.50 -22.73 18.34
C GLY A 212 -12.07 -23.43 19.59
N PHE A 213 -11.20 -23.92 20.48
CA PHE A 213 -11.63 -24.58 21.72
C PHE A 213 -12.39 -23.61 22.64
N SER A 214 -11.87 -22.39 22.82
CA SER A 214 -12.54 -21.36 23.62
C SER A 214 -13.93 -21.01 23.06
N GLY A 215 -14.07 -20.88 21.73
CA GLY A 215 -15.35 -20.62 21.09
C GLY A 215 -16.37 -21.73 21.33
N VAL A 216 -15.96 -23.01 21.22
CA VAL A 216 -16.82 -24.16 21.51
C VAL A 216 -17.27 -24.14 22.97
N THR A 217 -16.37 -23.86 23.91
CA THR A 217 -16.73 -23.78 25.34
C THR A 217 -17.71 -22.65 25.66
N ILE A 218 -17.60 -21.50 24.99
CA ILE A 218 -18.54 -20.39 25.16
C ILE A 218 -19.92 -20.77 24.62
N VAL A 219 -19.99 -21.39 23.45
CA VAL A 219 -21.26 -21.83 22.85
C VAL A 219 -21.94 -22.88 23.71
N THR A 220 -21.21 -23.87 24.23
CA THR A 220 -21.79 -24.89 25.12
C THR A 220 -22.30 -24.28 26.42
N LEU A 221 -21.57 -23.35 27.03
CA LEU A 221 -22.03 -22.62 28.22
C LEU A 221 -23.32 -21.84 27.93
N LEU A 222 -23.38 -21.10 26.82
CA LEU A 222 -24.60 -20.36 26.43
C LEU A 222 -25.79 -21.30 26.18
N CYS A 223 -25.57 -22.46 25.55
CA CYS A 223 -26.61 -23.47 25.37
C CYS A 223 -27.10 -24.05 26.70
N LEU A 224 -26.20 -24.33 27.64
CA LEU A 224 -26.55 -24.83 28.97
C LEU A 224 -27.31 -23.77 29.78
N SER A 225 -26.85 -22.52 29.76
CA SER A 225 -27.55 -21.41 30.43
C SER A 225 -28.97 -21.25 29.90
N ARG A 226 -29.17 -21.30 28.58
CA ARG A 226 -30.53 -21.27 27.99
C ARG A 226 -31.38 -22.47 28.38
N ARG A 227 -30.79 -23.66 28.46
CA ARG A 227 -31.53 -24.86 28.86
C ARG A 227 -31.98 -24.79 30.32
N MET A 228 -31.12 -24.27 31.20
CA MET A 228 -31.48 -24.04 32.60
C MET A 228 -32.60 -23.01 32.73
N ASP A 229 -32.54 -21.92 31.98
CA ASP A 229 -33.58 -20.87 31.95
C ASP A 229 -34.96 -21.40 31.50
N ILE A 230 -34.97 -22.34 30.54
CA ILE A 230 -36.21 -23.03 30.11
C ILE A 230 -36.76 -23.96 31.19
N LEU A 231 -35.89 -24.67 31.92
CA LEU A 231 -36.32 -25.58 32.98
C LEU A 231 -36.86 -24.81 34.19
N ASP A 232 -36.24 -23.69 34.55
CA ASP A 232 -36.69 -22.82 35.62
C ASP A 232 -38.09 -22.26 35.33
N ARG A 233 -38.28 -21.75 34.11
CA ARG A 233 -39.58 -21.26 33.64
C ARG A 233 -40.66 -22.34 33.61
N GLY A 234 -40.28 -23.59 33.30
CA GLY A 234 -41.19 -24.73 33.35
C GLY A 234 -41.58 -25.13 34.77
N SER A 235 -40.68 -24.94 35.75
CA SER A 235 -40.96 -25.19 37.17
C SER A 235 -41.96 -24.16 37.71
N ASP A 236 -41.76 -22.88 37.39
CA ASP A 236 -42.66 -21.79 37.81
C ASP A 236 -44.09 -21.98 37.27
N GLU A 237 -44.24 -22.45 36.03
CA GLU A 237 -45.55 -22.75 35.44
C GLU A 237 -46.25 -23.92 36.15
N ILE A 238 -45.51 -24.94 36.60
CA ILE A 238 -46.08 -26.08 37.33
C ILE A 238 -46.55 -25.65 38.71
N GLU A 239 -45.75 -24.86 39.45
CA GLU A 239 -46.15 -24.33 40.75
C GLU A 239 -47.40 -23.45 40.63
N ALA A 240 -47.47 -22.57 39.62
CA ALA A 240 -48.64 -21.72 39.39
C ALA A 240 -49.93 -22.51 39.10
N ILE A 241 -49.84 -23.67 38.43
CA ILE A 241 -50.99 -24.53 38.14
C ILE A 241 -51.47 -25.26 39.40
N GLU A 242 -50.55 -25.70 40.26
CA GLU A 242 -50.88 -26.38 41.52
C GLU A 242 -51.58 -25.42 42.50
N ASP A 243 -51.06 -24.20 42.63
CA ASP A 243 -51.59 -23.13 43.47
C ASP A 243 -53.00 -22.69 43.04
N SER A 244 -53.29 -22.71 41.73
CA SER A 244 -54.63 -22.46 41.19
C SER A 244 -55.62 -23.57 41.53
N LYS A 245 -55.19 -24.83 41.60
CA LYS A 245 -56.08 -25.96 41.95
C LYS A 245 -56.43 -25.94 43.44
N GLU A 246 -55.48 -25.61 44.30
CA GLU A 246 -55.74 -25.49 45.75
C GLU A 246 -56.78 -24.40 46.04
N ARG A 247 -56.67 -23.22 45.41
CA ARG A 247 -57.68 -22.15 45.54
C ARG A 247 -59.07 -22.58 45.06
N GLN A 248 -59.15 -23.36 43.98
CA GLN A 248 -60.42 -23.90 43.49
C GLN A 248 -61.05 -24.88 44.49
N CYS A 249 -60.26 -25.76 45.11
CA CYS A 249 -60.71 -26.66 46.17
C CYS A 249 -61.21 -25.90 47.42
N CYS A 250 -60.52 -24.84 47.85
CA CYS A 250 -60.97 -24.01 48.97
C CYS A 250 -62.30 -23.31 48.68
N SER A 251 -62.51 -22.78 47.47
CA SER A 251 -63.77 -22.12 47.09
C SER A 251 -64.99 -23.06 47.08
N LEU A 252 -64.78 -24.33 46.77
CA LEU A 252 -65.84 -25.35 46.79
C LEU A 252 -66.21 -25.75 48.23
N LEU A 253 -65.24 -25.82 49.14
CA LEU A 253 -65.49 -26.09 50.56
C LEU A 253 -66.29 -24.96 51.24
N ASP A 254 -66.00 -23.70 50.90
CA ASP A 254 -66.79 -22.57 51.42
C ASP A 254 -68.24 -22.56 50.92
N MET A 255 -68.50 -23.01 49.68
CA MET A 255 -69.88 -23.19 49.18
C MET A 255 -70.65 -24.29 49.93
N PHE A 256 -69.97 -25.36 50.38
CA PHE A 256 -70.62 -26.42 51.15
C PHE A 256 -70.86 -26.04 52.61
N SER A 257 -70.04 -25.17 53.21
CA SER A 257 -70.22 -24.71 54.60
C SER A 257 -71.37 -23.72 54.81
N MET A 258 -71.92 -23.11 53.74
CA MET A 258 -73.06 -22.17 53.84
C MET A 258 -74.44 -22.85 53.72
N SER A 259 -74.52 -24.18 53.63
CA SER A 259 -75.76 -24.94 53.43
C SER A 259 -76.20 -25.81 54.63
N THR A 260 -75.67 -25.57 55.82
CA THR A 260 -76.08 -26.21 57.09
C THR A 260 -76.26 -25.17 58.17
#